data_AF-A0A940S4M1-F1
#
_entry.id   AF-A0A940S4M1-F1
#
_cell.length_a   1.000
_cell.length_b   1.000
_cell.length_c   1.000
_cell.angle_alpha   90.00
_cell.angle_beta   90.00
_cell.angle_gamma   90.00
#
_symmetry.space_group_name_H-M   'P 1'
#
loop_
_entity.id
_entity.type
_entity.pdbx_description
1 polymer ?
#
loop_
_entity_poly.entity_id
_entity_poly.type
_entity_poly.pdbx_seq_one_letter_code
_entity_poly.pdbx_strand_id
1 'polypeptide(L)'
;MKIAALIPLACPGMTALGTDALPDNLRRRILVCEEVHPRLGSPCWMWTGRTNRNGYGRAWHGGAEPVAHRAVYEELVGAIPTGLILDHLCRWRRCCNPGHVEPVTPRENVLRGEAILFAPAIASTITEGAQAHA
;
A
#
# COMPACT_ATOMS: atom_id res chain seq x y z
N MET A 1 18.53 8.12 -22.33
CA MET A 1 18.00 7.98 -20.96
C MET A 1 16.52 8.38 -20.92
N LYS A 2 15.60 7.43 -21.11
CA LYS A 2 14.19 7.57 -20.76
C LYS A 2 13.70 6.19 -20.34
N ILE A 3 13.90 5.85 -19.07
CA ILE A 3 13.23 4.69 -18.49
C ILE A 3 11.93 5.23 -17.94
N ALA A 4 10.91 5.32 -18.80
CA ALA A 4 9.53 5.44 -18.37
C ALA A 4 9.24 4.15 -17.59
N ALA A 5 9.32 4.22 -16.26
CA ALA A 5 8.90 3.14 -15.40
C ALA A 5 7.42 2.90 -15.68
N LEU A 6 7.14 1.78 -16.36
CA LEU A 6 5.82 1.24 -16.62
C LEU A 6 4.93 1.50 -15.41
N ILE A 7 4.01 2.46 -15.58
CA ILE A 7 2.77 2.52 -14.82
C ILE A 7 2.08 1.22 -15.21
N PRO A 8 1.73 0.31 -14.27
CA PRO A 8 0.93 -0.83 -14.65
C PRO A 8 -0.33 -0.29 -15.32
N LEU A 9 -0.50 -0.67 -16.59
CA LEU A 9 -1.57 -0.37 -17.54
C LEU A 9 -2.95 -0.90 -17.05
N ALA A 10 -3.28 -0.72 -15.77
CA ALA A 10 -4.47 -1.32 -15.16
C ALA A 10 -5.53 -0.29 -14.72
N CYS A 11 -5.32 1.01 -14.92
CA CYS A 11 -6.39 2.02 -14.78
C CYS A 11 -6.57 2.74 -16.13
N PRO A 12 -7.58 2.37 -16.95
CA PRO A 12 -8.03 3.23 -18.04
C PRO A 12 -8.61 4.50 -17.42
N GLY A 13 -8.07 5.67 -17.83
CA GLY A 13 -8.54 6.95 -17.32
C GLY A 13 -7.95 7.35 -15.97
N MET A 14 -7.30 8.51 -15.93
CA MET A 14 -6.68 9.07 -14.74
C MET A 14 -6.86 10.58 -14.73
N THR A 15 -7.42 11.11 -13.65
CA THR A 15 -7.66 12.56 -13.48
C THR A 15 -6.74 13.15 -12.41
N ALA A 16 -6.51 14.47 -12.47
CA ALA A 16 -5.76 15.16 -11.43
C ALA A 16 -6.50 15.11 -10.09
N LEU A 17 -5.77 14.93 -9.00
CA LEU A 17 -6.35 15.03 -7.67
C LEU A 17 -6.81 16.46 -7.40
N GLY A 18 -8.12 16.65 -7.23
CA GLY A 18 -8.75 17.96 -7.04
C GLY A 18 -8.77 18.48 -5.60
N THR A 19 -8.02 17.88 -4.66
CA THR A 19 -8.00 18.36 -3.27
C THR A 19 -6.93 19.42 -3.07
N ASP A 20 -7.34 20.61 -2.61
CA ASP A 20 -6.42 21.69 -2.22
C ASP A 20 -5.84 21.46 -0.80
N ALA A 21 -6.28 20.40 -0.10
CA ALA A 21 -5.80 20.04 1.23
C ALA A 21 -4.39 19.42 1.23
N LEU A 22 -3.83 19.09 0.06
CA LEU A 22 -2.46 18.59 -0.06
C LEU A 22 -1.53 19.67 -0.61
N PRO A 23 -0.29 19.76 -0.09
CA PRO A 23 0.69 20.67 -0.65
C PRO A 23 1.06 20.26 -2.08
N ASP A 24 1.38 21.26 -2.90
CA ASP A 24 1.55 21.09 -4.35
C ASP A 24 2.62 20.06 -4.74
N ASN A 25 3.67 19.89 -3.92
CA ASN A 25 4.71 18.89 -4.14
C ASN A 25 4.13 17.46 -4.18
N LEU A 26 3.09 17.18 -3.38
CA LEU A 26 2.38 15.91 -3.35
C LEU A 26 1.26 15.88 -4.38
N ARG A 27 0.37 16.87 -4.35
CA ARG A 27 -0.86 16.92 -5.16
C ARG A 27 -0.59 16.74 -6.66
N ARG A 28 0.40 17.45 -7.21
CA ARG A 28 0.73 17.41 -8.65
C ARG A 28 1.28 16.06 -9.14
N ARG A 29 1.63 15.16 -8.21
CA ARG A 29 2.22 13.85 -8.48
C ARG A 29 1.24 12.71 -8.22
N ILE A 30 -0.02 13.03 -7.99
CA ILE A 30 -1.07 12.05 -7.73
C ILE A 30 -2.11 12.15 -8.85
N LEU A 31 -2.38 11.00 -9.48
CA LEU A 31 -3.50 10.82 -10.39
C LEU A 31 -4.53 9.91 -9.74
N VAL A 32 -5.81 10.26 -9.86
CA VAL A 32 -6.92 9.44 -9.38
C VAL A 32 -7.34 8.51 -10.50
N CYS A 33 -7.33 7.19 -10.26
CA CYS A 33 -7.92 6.23 -11.20
C CYS A 33 -9.40 6.56 -11.38
N GLU A 34 -9.89 6.59 -12.62
CA GLU A 34 -11.33 6.80 -12.88
C GLU A 34 -12.16 5.61 -12.38
N GLU A 35 -11.61 4.41 -12.48
CA GLU A 35 -12.24 3.21 -11.94
C GLU A 35 -12.10 3.11 -10.41
N VAL A 36 -13.22 2.79 -9.76
CA VAL A 36 -13.26 2.49 -8.33
C VAL A 36 -12.60 1.16 -8.04
N HIS A 37 -11.82 1.09 -6.97
CA HIS A 37 -11.17 -0.16 -6.58
C HIS A 37 -12.25 -1.18 -6.15
N PRO A 38 -12.32 -2.39 -6.76
CA PRO A 38 -13.46 -3.29 -6.63
C PRO A 38 -13.69 -3.79 -5.20
N ARG A 39 -12.64 -3.87 -4.38
CA ARG A 39 -12.76 -4.30 -2.96
C ARG A 39 -13.00 -3.15 -1.98
N LEU A 40 -12.73 -1.90 -2.37
CA LEU A 40 -12.69 -0.76 -1.43
C LEU A 40 -13.68 0.35 -1.79
N GLY A 41 -14.42 0.23 -2.90
CA GLY A 41 -15.49 1.15 -3.27
C GLY A 41 -15.05 2.58 -3.55
N SER A 42 -13.74 2.84 -3.70
CA SER A 42 -13.17 4.17 -3.90
C SER A 42 -11.94 4.10 -4.81
N PRO A 43 -11.62 5.18 -5.55
CA PRO A 43 -10.54 5.14 -6.54
C PRO A 43 -9.16 5.16 -5.88
N CYS A 44 -8.19 4.52 -6.54
CA CYS A 44 -6.79 4.57 -6.12
C CYS A 44 -6.16 5.90 -6.52
N TRP A 45 -5.26 6.41 -5.66
CA TRP A 45 -4.49 7.63 -5.91
C TRP A 45 -3.07 7.25 -6.30
N MET A 46 -2.82 7.16 -7.61
CA MET A 46 -1.59 6.65 -8.16
C MET A 46 -0.49 7.70 -8.17
N TRP A 47 0.61 7.39 -7.47
CA TRP A 47 1.82 8.21 -7.50
C TRP A 47 2.52 8.13 -8.87
N THR A 48 2.76 9.28 -9.48
CA THR A 48 3.44 9.43 -10.78
C THR A 48 4.89 9.91 -10.65
N GLY A 49 5.36 10.16 -9.42
CA GLY A 49 6.75 10.53 -9.15
C GLY A 49 7.70 9.33 -9.10
N ARG A 50 8.91 9.56 -8.59
CA ARG A 50 9.93 8.53 -8.41
C ARG A 50 9.45 7.43 -7.47
N THR A 51 9.83 6.19 -7.75
CA THR A 51 9.61 5.03 -6.88
C THR A 51 10.94 4.41 -6.44
N ASN A 52 10.95 3.75 -5.29
CA ASN A 52 12.08 2.93 -4.86
C ASN A 52 12.10 1.55 -5.55
N ARG A 53 13.13 0.74 -5.27
CA ARG A 53 13.29 -0.62 -5.86
C ARG A 53 12.13 -1.58 -5.54
N ASN A 54 11.42 -1.33 -4.44
CA ASN A 54 10.30 -2.13 -3.97
C ASN A 54 8.96 -1.64 -4.55
N GLY A 55 8.96 -0.61 -5.42
CA GLY A 55 7.78 -0.06 -6.08
C GLY A 55 7.00 0.99 -5.28
N TYR A 56 7.48 1.41 -4.11
CA TYR A 56 6.84 2.47 -3.32
C TYR A 56 7.20 3.86 -3.86
N GLY A 57 6.21 4.72 -4.00
CA GLY A 57 6.42 6.14 -4.31
C GLY A 57 7.29 6.83 -3.27
N ARG A 58 8.14 7.76 -3.72
CA ARG A 58 8.99 8.60 -2.88
C ARG A 58 8.66 10.06 -3.16
N ALA A 59 8.48 10.83 -2.11
CA ALA A 59 8.13 12.24 -2.18
C ALA A 59 9.07 13.03 -1.28
N TRP A 60 9.60 14.14 -1.77
CA TRP A 60 10.27 15.11 -0.90
C TRP A 60 9.21 15.91 -0.15
N HIS A 61 9.16 15.77 1.17
CA HIS A 61 8.15 16.37 2.03
C HIS A 61 8.67 16.52 3.46
N GLY A 62 8.33 17.62 4.15
CA GLY A 62 8.73 17.85 5.54
C GLY A 62 10.26 17.86 5.77
N GLY A 63 11.05 18.24 4.78
CA GLY A 63 12.53 18.25 4.86
C GLY A 63 13.19 16.87 4.68
N ALA A 64 12.44 15.83 4.32
CA ALA A 64 12.95 14.47 4.08
C ALA A 64 12.37 13.86 2.79
N GLU A 65 12.74 12.61 2.47
CA GLU A 65 12.17 11.83 1.35
C GLU A 65 11.36 10.59 1.85
N PRO A 66 10.21 10.78 2.54
CA PRO A 66 9.36 9.68 2.96
C PRO A 66 8.75 8.91 1.77
N VAL A 67 8.14 7.76 2.10
CA VAL A 67 7.25 7.09 1.14
C VAL A 67 6.00 7.95 0.91
N ALA A 68 5.56 8.05 -0.34
CA ALA A 68 4.54 9.01 -0.76
C ALA A 68 3.20 8.83 -0.02
N HIS A 69 2.75 7.59 0.17
CA HIS A 69 1.49 7.31 0.88
C HIS A 69 1.55 7.71 2.36
N ARG A 70 2.73 7.64 3.01
CA ARG A 70 2.90 8.13 4.39
C ARG A 70 2.79 9.64 4.44
N ALA A 71 3.46 10.35 3.53
CA ALA A 71 3.35 11.81 3.46
C ALA A 71 1.90 12.25 3.25
N VAL A 72 1.18 11.62 2.33
CA VAL A 72 -0.24 11.93 2.10
C VAL A 72 -1.12 11.59 3.31
N TYR A 73 -0.87 10.47 3.98
CA TYR A 73 -1.60 10.10 5.20
C TYR A 73 -1.35 11.10 6.33
N GLU A 74 -0.11 11.49 6.55
CA GLU A 74 0.25 12.44 7.62
C GLU A 74 -0.33 13.84 7.38
N GLU A 75 -0.44 14.28 6.11
CA GLU A 75 -1.07 15.56 5.75
C GLU A 75 -2.60 15.56 5.90
N LEU A 76 -3.28 14.45 5.54
CA LEU A 76 -4.74 14.41 5.48
C LEU A 76 -5.41 13.79 6.72
N VAL A 77 -4.72 12.89 7.40
CA VAL A 77 -5.24 12.14 8.57
C VAL A 77 -4.48 12.53 9.83
N GLY A 78 -3.16 12.66 9.74
CA GLY A 78 -2.29 13.03 10.86
C GLY A 78 -1.24 11.97 11.19
N ALA A 79 -0.58 12.14 12.33
CA ALA A 79 0.56 11.32 12.72
C ALA A 79 0.20 9.83 12.84
N ILE A 80 1.03 8.97 12.24
CA ILE A 80 0.92 7.52 12.38
C ILE A 80 1.36 7.14 13.80
N PRO A 81 0.54 6.38 14.57
CA PRO A 81 0.91 6.00 15.92
C PRO A 81 2.23 5.24 15.99
N THR A 82 2.98 5.46 17.08
CA THR A 82 4.29 4.83 17.28
C THR A 82 4.19 3.30 17.21
N GLY A 83 5.12 2.69 16.47
CA GLY A 83 5.16 1.23 16.29
C GLY A 83 4.23 0.70 15.21
N LEU A 84 3.43 1.54 14.55
CA LEU A 84 2.58 1.14 13.43
C LEU A 84 3.19 1.50 12.06
N ILE A 85 2.82 0.71 11.07
CA ILE A 85 3.15 0.91 9.65
C ILE A 85 1.87 0.89 8.82
N LEU A 86 1.91 1.49 7.63
CA LEU A 86 0.75 1.54 6.74
C LEU A 86 0.75 0.30 5.82
N ASP A 87 -0.29 -0.54 5.92
CA ASP A 87 -0.56 -1.65 5.00
C ASP A 87 -1.52 -1.20 3.88
N HIS A 88 -1.21 -1.57 2.64
CA HIS A 88 -2.05 -1.28 1.47
C HIS A 88 -3.17 -2.30 1.36
N LEU A 89 -4.39 -1.90 1.67
CA LEU A 89 -5.59 -2.72 1.47
C LEU A 89 -5.86 -3.00 -0.03
N CYS A 90 -5.48 -2.06 -0.89
CA CYS A 90 -5.60 -2.21 -2.35
C CYS A 90 -4.48 -3.05 -3.00
N ARG A 91 -3.43 -3.40 -2.24
CA ARG A 91 -2.22 -4.11 -2.73
C ARG A 91 -1.43 -3.39 -3.84
N TRP A 92 -1.71 -2.12 -4.10
CA TRP A 92 -0.93 -1.29 -5.02
C TRP A 92 0.01 -0.36 -4.25
N ARG A 93 1.31 -0.69 -4.27
CA ARG A 93 2.36 0.05 -3.54
C ARG A 93 2.51 1.53 -3.93
N ARG A 94 1.99 1.92 -5.10
CA ARG A 94 1.96 3.31 -5.59
C ARG A 94 0.70 4.08 -5.17
N CYS A 95 -0.30 3.41 -4.60
CA CYS A 95 -1.51 4.08 -4.12
C CYS A 95 -1.17 4.93 -2.89
N CYS A 96 -1.63 6.18 -2.89
CA CYS A 96 -1.47 7.16 -1.82
C CYS A 96 -2.81 7.56 -1.19
N ASN A 97 -3.91 6.86 -1.52
CA ASN A 97 -5.22 7.19 -0.96
C ASN A 97 -5.21 6.83 0.53
N PRO A 98 -5.44 7.79 1.45
CA PRO A 98 -5.46 7.51 2.89
C PRO A 98 -6.55 6.49 3.28
N GLY A 99 -7.65 6.41 2.53
CA GLY A 99 -8.69 5.39 2.73
C GLY A 99 -8.32 4.00 2.23
N HIS A 100 -7.17 3.83 1.56
CA HIS A 100 -6.68 2.53 1.06
C HIS A 100 -5.49 1.99 1.85
N VAL A 101 -5.12 2.68 2.93
CA VAL A 101 -4.06 2.26 3.83
C VAL A 101 -4.57 2.15 5.27
N GLU A 102 -4.04 1.20 6.02
CA GLU A 102 -4.41 0.99 7.42
C GLU A 102 -3.14 0.98 8.30
N PRO A 103 -3.10 1.74 9.41
CA PRO A 103 -2.05 1.59 10.41
C PRO A 103 -2.17 0.23 11.09
N VAL A 104 -1.18 -0.64 10.88
CA VAL A 104 -1.12 -1.98 11.44
C VAL A 104 0.22 -2.23 12.12
N THR A 105 0.28 -3.28 12.94
CA THR A 105 1.55 -3.72 13.51
C THR A 105 2.44 -4.37 12.43
N PRO A 106 3.78 -4.37 12.58
CA PRO A 106 4.65 -5.10 11.66
C PRO A 106 4.32 -6.59 11.53
N ARG A 107 3.88 -7.21 12.64
CA ARG A 107 3.41 -8.61 12.66
C ARG A 107 2.22 -8.79 11.73
N GLU A 108 1.21 -7.94 11.86
CA GLU A 108 0.00 -8.01 11.04
C GLU A 108 0.31 -7.80 9.55
N ASN A 109 1.16 -6.81 9.23
CA ASN A 109 1.59 -6.58 7.85
C ASN A 109 2.32 -7.78 7.23
N VAL A 110 3.14 -8.49 8.03
CA VAL A 110 3.81 -9.71 7.56
C VAL A 110 2.81 -10.85 7.35
N LEU A 111 1.87 -11.06 8.28
CA LEU A 111 0.84 -12.09 8.17
C LEU A 111 -0.10 -11.86 6.98
N ARG A 112 -0.42 -10.59 6.69
CA ARG A 112 -1.23 -10.19 5.52
C ARG A 112 -0.44 -10.16 4.21
N GLY A 113 0.88 -10.13 4.30
CA GLY A 113 1.76 -10.02 3.16
C GLY A 113 1.71 -11.28 2.32
N GLU A 114 1.51 -11.12 1.01
CA GLU A 114 1.65 -12.20 0.02
C GLU A 114 3.14 -12.53 -0.25
N ALA A 115 3.99 -12.47 0.77
CA ALA A 115 5.32 -13.03 0.67
C ALA A 115 5.14 -14.52 0.44
N ILE A 116 5.63 -15.03 -0.70
CA ILE A 116 5.59 -16.45 -1.04
C ILE A 116 6.08 -17.22 0.19
N LEU A 117 5.15 -17.88 0.89
CA LEU A 117 5.48 -18.92 1.83
C LEU A 117 6.14 -20.02 1.01
N PHE A 118 7.46 -19.99 0.88
CA PHE A 118 8.22 -21.21 0.66
C PHE A 118 8.15 -22.01 1.97
N ALA A 119 6.97 -22.53 2.28
CA ALA A 119 6.83 -23.60 3.24
C ALA A 119 7.31 -24.87 2.52
N PRO A 120 8.41 -25.54 2.95
CA PRO A 120 8.56 -26.93 2.57
C PRO A 120 7.35 -27.65 3.16
N ALA A 121 6.65 -28.41 2.34
CA ALA A 121 5.55 -29.25 2.77
C ALA A 121 6.06 -30.27 3.80
N ILE A 122 6.05 -29.92 5.09
CA ILE A 122 6.18 -30.87 6.18
C ILE A 122 5.31 -30.45 7.38
N ALA A 123 4.55 -31.44 7.85
CA ALA A 123 3.88 -31.57 9.13
C ALA A 123 2.55 -30.82 9.34
N SER A 124 1.44 -31.56 9.20
CA SER A 124 0.84 -32.23 10.37
C SER A 124 -0.31 -33.15 9.96
N THR A 125 -0.02 -34.43 9.76
CA THR A 125 -0.97 -35.48 10.12
C THR A 125 -0.94 -35.59 11.63
N ILE A 126 -1.88 -34.93 12.31
CA ILE A 126 -2.30 -35.36 13.65
C ILE A 126 -3.70 -35.92 13.42
N THR A 127 -3.78 -37.21 13.13
CA THR A 127 -5.01 -37.97 13.33
C THR A 127 -5.10 -38.32 14.80
N GLU A 128 -6.21 -37.87 15.38
CA GLU A 128 -6.75 -38.21 16.68
C GLU A 128 -6.82 -39.73 16.89
N GLY A 129 -6.73 -40.18 18.16
CA GLY A 129 -7.27 -41.47 18.56
C GLY A 129 -6.33 -42.42 19.31
N ALA A 130 -5.83 -42.03 20.47
CA ALA A 130 -5.39 -42.98 21.49
C ALA A 130 -6.47 -43.13 22.56
N GLN A 131 -7.43 -44.03 22.33
CA GLN A 131 -8.28 -44.59 23.38
C GLN A 131 -8.53 -46.08 23.08
N ALA A 132 -7.93 -46.94 23.89
CA ALA A 132 -8.45 -48.28 24.18
C ALA A 132 -8.00 -48.66 25.59
N HIS A 133 -8.89 -48.40 26.54
CA HIS A 133 -8.96 -49.09 27.83
C HIS A 133 -9.81 -50.35 27.62
N ALA A 134 -9.24 -51.52 27.90
CA ALA A 134 -9.84 -52.71 28.54
C ALA A 134 -8.92 -53.91 28.31
#